data_AF-A0A8E2VHM0-F1
#
_entry.id   AF-A0A8E2VHM0-F1
#
_cell.length_a   1.000
_cell.length_b   1.000
_cell.length_c   1.000
_cell.angle_alpha   90.00
_cell.angle_beta   90.00
_cell.angle_gamma   90.00
#
_symmetry.space_group_name_H-M   'P 1'
#
loop_
_entity.id
_entity.type
_entity.pdbx_description
1 polymer ?
#
loop_
_entity_poly.entity_id
_entity_poly.type
_entity_poly.pdbx_seq_one_letter_code
_entity_poly.pdbx_strand_id
1 'polypeptide(L)'
;MNRSTGIVPTDLRKLAATLRDVERKQLPYAAMLALNATGEAVLDENKTLMQRVFDRPTRWTLNAFFLRRATKRSLEATVERKDAPRGRHYLEVEEQGGPRPKTGIERLIIGNVATEQHIEAVVPARGAKLNAFGNLPAGQIQRALSNIGAQQDRAQNSTDRSRKRSRGAAQYFVPKPGQLSPGVWKRQGSRISKFLSFTDASPRYAPRFDMQGHGRAVAVRELPGRMRAALKKALSTAR
;
A
#
# COMPACT_ATOMS: atom_id res chain seq x y z
N MET A 1 59.12 -10.90 -53.19
CA MET A 1 57.90 -10.06 -53.23
C MET A 1 57.36 -9.92 -51.82
N ASN A 2 57.47 -8.73 -51.24
CA ASN A 2 57.12 -8.46 -49.85
C ASN A 2 55.59 -8.28 -49.75
N ARG A 3 54.86 -9.27 -49.21
CA ARG A 3 53.42 -9.15 -48.97
C ARG A 3 53.18 -8.45 -47.63
N SER A 4 53.24 -7.13 -47.64
CA SER A 4 52.75 -6.31 -46.52
C SER A 4 51.23 -6.27 -46.57
N THR A 5 50.57 -6.77 -45.52
CA THR A 5 49.12 -6.61 -45.33
C THR A 5 48.91 -5.35 -44.51
N GLY A 6 48.72 -4.21 -45.18
CA GLY A 6 48.42 -2.94 -44.50
C GLY A 6 47.01 -2.95 -43.93
N ILE A 7 46.86 -2.76 -42.62
CA ILE A 7 45.57 -2.47 -41.99
C ILE A 7 45.13 -1.09 -42.53
N VAL A 8 44.09 -1.08 -43.36
CA VAL A 8 43.68 0.14 -44.08
C VAL A 8 42.98 1.09 -43.10
N PRO A 9 43.27 2.40 -43.09
CA PRO A 9 42.59 3.38 -42.23
C PRO A 9 41.05 3.38 -42.34
N THR A 10 40.52 2.89 -43.46
CA THR A 10 39.09 2.70 -43.71
C THR A 10 38.43 1.73 -42.72
N ASP A 11 39.14 0.68 -42.29
CA ASP A 11 38.60 -0.30 -41.32
C ASP A 11 38.51 0.29 -39.92
N LEU A 12 39.46 1.14 -39.54
CA LEU A 12 39.41 1.90 -38.29
C LEU A 12 38.26 2.93 -38.29
N ARG A 13 37.98 3.58 -39.43
CA ARG A 13 36.84 4.49 -39.56
C ARG A 13 35.50 3.76 -39.45
N LYS A 14 35.36 2.59 -40.08
CA LYS A 14 34.17 1.73 -39.97
C LYS A 14 33.97 1.26 -38.54
N LEU A 15 35.01 0.76 -37.88
CA LEU A 15 34.97 0.36 -36.47
C LEU A 15 34.54 1.53 -35.58
N ALA A 16 35.12 2.72 -35.76
CA ALA A 16 34.74 3.90 -35.01
C ALA A 16 33.27 4.29 -35.24
N ALA A 17 32.74 4.15 -36.46
CA ALA A 17 31.33 4.40 -36.75
C ALA A 17 30.42 3.39 -36.03
N THR A 18 30.75 2.10 -36.06
CA THR A 18 30.01 1.04 -35.35
C THR A 18 30.03 1.26 -33.83
N LEU A 19 31.17 1.64 -33.26
CA LEU A 19 31.27 1.95 -31.82
C LEU A 19 30.39 3.14 -31.44
N ARG A 20 30.33 4.19 -32.26
CA ARG A 20 29.42 5.33 -32.05
C ARG A 20 27.96 4.92 -32.14
N ASP A 21 27.60 4.02 -33.05
CA ASP A 21 26.22 3.52 -33.16
C ASP A 21 25.82 2.67 -31.95
N VAL A 22 26.73 1.83 -31.46
CA VAL A 22 26.54 1.07 -30.22
C VAL A 22 26.36 2.02 -29.03
N GLU A 23 27.23 3.02 -28.91
CA GLU A 23 27.15 4.03 -27.86
C GLU A 23 25.82 4.79 -27.90
N ARG A 24 25.41 5.29 -29.08
CA ARG A 24 24.23 6.16 -29.21
C ARG A 24 22.91 5.41 -29.17
N LYS A 25 22.85 4.15 -29.64
CA LYS A 25 21.59 3.41 -29.79
C LYS A 25 21.47 2.24 -28.81
N GLN A 26 22.55 1.46 -28.67
CA GLN A 26 22.50 0.20 -27.93
C GLN A 26 22.73 0.40 -26.43
N LEU A 27 23.62 1.31 -26.01
CA LEU A 27 23.82 1.59 -24.58
C LEU A 27 22.55 2.13 -23.90
N PRO A 28 21.84 3.16 -24.43
CA PRO A 28 20.61 3.63 -23.80
C PRO A 28 19.49 2.59 -23.82
N TYR A 29 19.43 1.75 -24.86
CA TYR A 29 18.47 0.66 -24.93
C TYR A 29 18.75 -0.42 -23.87
N ALA A 30 20.01 -0.84 -23.73
CA ALA A 30 20.43 -1.79 -22.71
C ALA A 30 20.19 -1.24 -21.29
N ALA A 31 20.57 0.01 -21.04
CA ALA A 31 20.35 0.66 -19.76
C ALA A 31 18.86 0.73 -19.41
N MET A 32 18.01 1.16 -20.35
CA MET A 32 16.56 1.17 -20.19
C MET A 32 16.00 -0.22 -19.83
N LEU A 33 16.44 -1.27 -20.52
CA LEU A 33 16.01 -2.64 -20.21
C LEU A 33 16.45 -3.09 -18.82
N ALA A 34 17.71 -2.84 -18.46
CA ALA A 34 18.28 -3.22 -17.19
C ALA A 34 17.60 -2.50 -16.01
N LEU A 35 17.37 -1.20 -16.14
CA LEU A 35 16.68 -0.37 -15.14
C LEU A 35 15.23 -0.83 -14.96
N ASN A 36 14.50 -1.04 -16.06
CA ASN A 36 13.12 -1.49 -16.00
C ASN A 36 12.98 -2.86 -15.37
N ALA A 37 13.83 -3.81 -15.78
CA ALA A 37 13.86 -5.10 -15.13
C ALA A 37 14.13 -4.91 -13.63
N THR A 38 15.21 -4.21 -13.26
CA THR A 38 15.58 -4.01 -11.84
C THR A 38 14.44 -3.41 -11.02
N GLY A 39 13.73 -2.43 -11.57
CA GLY A 39 12.54 -1.84 -10.95
C GLY A 39 11.41 -2.84 -10.71
N GLU A 40 11.19 -3.82 -11.62
CA GLU A 40 10.21 -4.89 -11.41
C GLU A 40 10.61 -5.80 -10.25
N ALA A 41 11.90 -6.12 -10.11
CA ALA A 41 12.37 -6.92 -8.98
C ALA A 41 12.23 -6.19 -7.65
N VAL A 42 12.47 -4.88 -7.61
CA VAL A 42 12.21 -4.06 -6.42
C VAL A 42 10.71 -4.08 -6.08
N LEU A 43 9.84 -4.00 -7.09
CA LEU A 43 8.39 -4.05 -6.89
C LEU A 43 7.93 -5.40 -6.30
N ASP A 44 8.51 -6.51 -6.75
CA ASP A 44 8.19 -7.84 -6.25
C ASP A 44 8.81 -8.13 -4.87
N GLU A 45 9.99 -7.59 -4.59
CA GLU A 45 10.55 -7.59 -3.23
C GLU A 45 9.63 -6.84 -2.26
N ASN A 46 9.13 -5.66 -2.64
CA ASN A 46 8.19 -4.91 -1.80
C ASN A 46 6.93 -5.73 -1.48
N LYS A 47 6.38 -6.47 -2.46
CA LYS A 47 5.25 -7.38 -2.22
C LYS A 47 5.62 -8.50 -1.25
N THR A 48 6.79 -9.10 -1.44
CA THR A 48 7.29 -10.20 -0.59
C THR A 48 7.51 -9.72 0.84
N LEU A 49 8.09 -8.52 1.01
CA LEU A 49 8.27 -7.89 2.30
C LEU A 49 6.92 -7.65 2.98
N MET A 50 5.96 -7.03 2.28
CA MET A 50 4.62 -6.79 2.81
C MET A 50 3.89 -8.08 3.23
N GLN A 51 4.05 -9.17 2.48
CA GLN A 51 3.48 -10.47 2.85
C GLN A 51 4.12 -11.07 4.11
N ARG A 52 5.39 -10.76 4.38
CA ARG A 52 6.12 -11.23 5.55
C ARG A 52 5.80 -10.42 6.80
N VAL A 53 5.71 -9.09 6.69
CA VAL A 53 5.62 -8.19 7.86
C VAL A 53 4.21 -7.83 8.28
N PHE A 54 3.23 -7.99 7.39
CA PHE A 54 1.82 -7.68 7.67
C PHE A 54 0.99 -8.95 7.89
N ASP A 55 0.08 -8.91 8.87
CA ASP A 55 -0.93 -9.95 9.05
C ASP A 55 -2.01 -9.81 7.97
N ARG A 56 -2.09 -10.81 7.08
CA ARG A 56 -3.12 -10.95 6.04
C ARG A 56 -3.36 -9.65 5.23
N PRO A 57 -2.32 -9.11 4.57
CA PRO A 57 -2.43 -7.86 3.81
C PRO A 57 -3.45 -7.98 2.68
N THR A 58 -4.21 -6.91 2.46
CA THR A 58 -5.20 -6.87 1.37
C THR A 58 -4.52 -6.76 0.01
N ARG A 59 -5.23 -7.13 -1.08
CA ARG A 59 -4.75 -6.89 -2.46
C ARG A 59 -4.47 -5.41 -2.73
N TRP A 60 -5.19 -4.49 -2.08
CA TRP A 60 -4.95 -3.06 -2.21
C TRP A 60 -3.59 -2.68 -1.61
N THR A 61 -3.28 -3.22 -0.42
CA THR A 61 -1.98 -3.07 0.25
C THR A 61 -0.86 -3.66 -0.59
N LEU A 62 -0.99 -4.89 -1.06
CA LEU A 62 0.04 -5.55 -1.88
C LEU A 62 0.32 -4.83 -3.21
N ASN A 63 -0.68 -4.14 -3.76
CA ASN A 63 -0.55 -3.39 -5.01
C ASN A 63 -0.37 -1.89 -4.78
N ALA A 64 0.10 -1.50 -3.60
CA ALA A 64 0.31 -0.11 -3.21
C ALA A 64 1.41 0.60 -4.01
N PHE A 65 2.39 -0.13 -4.54
CA PHE A 65 3.52 0.43 -5.26
C PHE A 65 3.36 0.26 -6.77
N PHE A 66 4.03 1.11 -7.53
CA PHE A 66 4.12 0.99 -8.98
C PHE A 66 5.51 1.40 -9.47
N LEU A 67 5.86 0.93 -10.66
CA LEU A 67 7.12 1.27 -11.32
C LEU A 67 6.86 2.35 -12.38
N ARG A 68 7.49 3.51 -12.24
CA ARG A 68 7.70 4.45 -13.33
C ARG A 68 8.89 3.94 -14.14
N ARG A 69 8.61 3.51 -15.38
CA ARG A 69 9.60 2.84 -16.25
C ARG A 69 10.57 3.85 -16.87
N ALA A 70 11.83 3.47 -16.96
CA ALA A 70 12.85 4.15 -17.75
C ALA A 70 12.52 4.09 -19.24
N THR A 71 12.93 5.14 -19.96
CA THR A 71 12.86 5.24 -21.41
C THR A 71 14.26 5.47 -21.98
N LYS A 72 14.45 5.34 -23.31
CA LYS A 72 15.74 5.68 -23.93
C LYS A 72 16.16 7.14 -23.73
N ARG A 73 15.19 8.04 -23.47
CA ARG A 73 15.42 9.48 -23.27
C ARG A 73 15.65 9.83 -21.79
N SER A 74 15.10 9.04 -20.88
CA SER A 74 15.21 9.21 -19.43
C SER A 74 15.55 7.85 -18.82
N LEU A 75 16.84 7.66 -18.52
CA LEU A 75 17.39 6.43 -17.95
C LEU A 75 17.19 6.41 -16.43
N GLU A 76 15.95 6.61 -16.01
CA GLU A 76 15.56 6.61 -14.61
C GLU A 76 14.34 5.70 -14.44
N ALA A 77 14.44 4.74 -13.52
CA ALA A 77 13.34 3.87 -13.14
C ALA A 77 13.09 4.03 -11.64
N THR A 78 11.88 4.42 -11.28
CA THR A 78 11.53 4.79 -9.90
C THR A 78 10.35 3.94 -9.45
N VAL A 79 10.48 3.30 -8.28
CA VAL A 79 9.38 2.61 -7.62
C VAL A 79 8.76 3.56 -6.61
N GLU A 80 7.50 3.91 -6.82
CA GLU A 80 6.80 4.93 -6.04
C GLU A 80 5.53 4.34 -5.42
N ARG A 81 5.10 4.95 -4.31
CA ARG A 81 3.82 4.65 -3.68
C ARG A 81 2.69 5.29 -4.50
N LYS A 82 1.68 4.51 -4.89
CA LYS A 82 0.46 5.05 -5.52
C LYS A 82 -0.27 5.99 -4.57
N ASP A 83 -0.91 7.02 -5.11
CA ASP A 83 -1.74 7.92 -4.32
C ASP A 83 -2.77 7.16 -3.49
N ALA A 84 -2.76 7.44 -2.18
CA ALA A 84 -3.73 6.90 -1.26
C ALA A 84 -4.86 7.92 -1.07
N PRO A 85 -6.14 7.47 -1.02
CA PRO A 85 -7.23 8.33 -0.57
C PRO A 85 -6.89 8.99 0.78
N ARG A 86 -7.27 10.25 0.96
CA ARG A 86 -6.98 11.04 2.18
C ARG A 86 -7.23 10.21 3.44
N GLY A 87 -6.23 10.14 4.32
CA GLY A 87 -6.31 9.43 5.60
C GLY A 87 -5.96 7.94 5.56
N ARG A 88 -5.38 7.43 4.47
CA ARG A 88 -4.85 6.05 4.38
C ARG A 88 -3.31 6.03 4.38
N HIS A 89 -2.72 6.60 5.42
CA HIS A 89 -1.27 6.77 5.58
C HIS A 89 -0.59 5.64 6.37
N TYR A 90 -1.15 4.42 6.32
CA TYR A 90 -0.64 3.36 7.19
C TYR A 90 0.73 2.84 6.72
N LEU A 91 1.03 2.80 5.43
CA LEU A 91 2.34 2.30 4.97
C LEU A 91 3.47 3.25 5.40
N GLU A 92 3.20 4.54 5.38
CA GLU A 92 4.12 5.58 5.82
C GLU A 92 4.36 5.50 7.33
N VAL A 93 3.31 5.20 8.12
CA VAL A 93 3.44 4.93 9.56
C VAL A 93 4.20 3.64 9.84
N GLU A 94 4.04 2.60 9.02
CA GLU A 94 4.78 1.33 9.19
C GLU A 94 6.25 1.44 8.75
N GLU A 95 6.58 2.41 7.89
CA GLU A 95 7.95 2.73 7.47
C GLU A 95 8.66 3.61 8.50
N GLN A 96 8.02 4.69 8.96
CA GLN A 96 8.63 5.65 9.89
C GLN A 96 8.47 5.27 11.36
N GLY A 97 7.45 4.47 11.68
CA GLY A 97 6.98 4.24 13.04
C GLY A 97 6.24 5.44 13.63
N GLY A 98 5.88 5.30 14.91
CA GLY A 98 5.28 6.38 15.70
C GLY A 98 3.75 6.35 15.75
N PRO A 99 3.11 7.47 16.12
CA PRO A 99 1.67 7.55 16.28
C PRO A 99 0.97 7.52 14.92
N ARG A 100 -0.15 6.79 14.83
CA ARG A 100 -0.97 6.84 13.61
C ARG A 100 -2.00 7.98 13.66
N PRO A 101 -2.36 8.58 12.51
CA PRO A 101 -3.52 9.46 12.43
C PRO A 101 -4.83 8.75 12.81
N LYS A 102 -5.82 9.53 13.27
CA LYS A 102 -7.17 9.02 13.54
C LYS A 102 -7.84 8.55 12.25
N THR A 103 -8.45 7.37 12.30
CA THR A 103 -9.20 6.79 11.19
C THR A 103 -10.49 7.57 10.93
N GLY A 104 -11.10 7.37 9.75
CA GLY A 104 -12.40 7.97 9.45
C GLY A 104 -13.50 7.57 10.45
N ILE A 105 -13.48 6.33 10.93
CA ILE A 105 -14.43 5.84 11.94
C ILE A 105 -14.24 6.58 13.27
N GLU A 106 -12.99 6.74 13.71
CA GLU A 106 -12.66 7.46 14.93
C GLU A 106 -13.10 8.91 14.87
N ARG A 107 -12.82 9.61 13.75
CA ARG A 107 -13.25 10.99 13.57
C ARG A 107 -14.77 11.14 13.64
N LEU A 108 -15.52 10.21 13.05
CA LEU A 108 -16.99 10.23 13.10
C LEU A 108 -17.51 9.97 14.52
N ILE A 109 -16.91 9.03 15.25
CA ILE A 109 -17.34 8.74 16.62
C ILE A 109 -17.02 9.92 17.54
N ILE A 110 -15.79 10.41 17.51
CA ILE A 110 -15.32 11.51 18.37
C ILE A 110 -16.09 12.81 18.07
N GLY A 111 -16.37 13.10 16.80
CA GLY A 111 -17.02 14.36 16.41
C GLY A 111 -18.53 14.39 16.64
N ASN A 112 -19.22 13.25 16.55
CA ASN A 112 -20.68 13.24 16.42
C ASN A 112 -21.41 12.43 17.50
N VAL A 113 -20.73 11.59 18.28
CA VAL A 113 -21.37 10.78 19.31
C VAL A 113 -21.28 11.50 20.64
N ALA A 114 -22.43 11.81 21.24
CA ALA A 114 -22.50 12.36 22.58
C ALA A 114 -22.03 11.30 23.60
N THR A 115 -20.79 11.40 24.06
CA THR A 115 -20.21 10.53 25.07
C THR A 115 -19.21 11.30 25.92
N GLU A 116 -19.18 11.02 27.22
CA GLU A 116 -18.19 11.55 28.16
C GLU A 116 -16.90 10.71 28.19
N GLN A 117 -16.86 9.63 27.39
CA GLN A 117 -15.70 8.75 27.31
C GLN A 117 -14.59 9.42 26.49
N HIS A 118 -13.36 9.38 26.99
CA HIS A 118 -12.19 9.81 26.22
C HIS A 118 -11.83 8.76 25.16
N ILE A 119 -11.72 9.18 23.89
CA ILE A 119 -11.50 8.28 22.75
C ILE A 119 -10.31 8.77 21.94
N GLU A 120 -9.18 8.10 22.11
CA GLU A 120 -8.00 8.28 21.27
C GLU A 120 -8.01 7.33 20.07
N ALA A 121 -8.38 6.08 20.30
CA ALA A 121 -8.55 5.09 19.24
C ALA A 121 -9.72 4.13 19.47
N VAL A 122 -10.10 3.47 18.39
CA VAL A 122 -11.22 2.53 18.34
C VAL A 122 -10.73 1.20 17.79
N VAL A 123 -10.90 0.14 18.57
CA VAL A 123 -10.41 -1.21 18.24
C VAL A 123 -11.58 -2.19 18.14
N PRO A 124 -11.62 -3.10 17.15
CA PRO A 124 -12.62 -4.16 17.11
C PRO A 124 -12.59 -5.02 18.38
N ALA A 125 -13.77 -5.30 18.95
CA ALA A 125 -13.92 -6.19 20.10
C ALA A 125 -14.52 -7.55 19.67
N ARG A 126 -14.60 -8.51 20.59
CA ARG A 126 -15.06 -9.89 20.32
C ARG A 126 -16.44 -9.99 19.64
N GLY A 127 -17.31 -9.00 19.81
CA GLY A 127 -18.62 -8.94 19.17
C GLY A 127 -18.60 -8.49 17.70
N ALA A 128 -17.47 -7.99 17.19
CA ALA A 128 -17.27 -7.68 15.79
C ALA A 128 -16.93 -8.93 14.98
N LYS A 129 -17.54 -9.08 13.80
CA LYS A 129 -17.13 -10.15 12.87
C LYS A 129 -16.18 -9.54 11.84
N LEU A 130 -14.92 -9.93 11.92
CA LEU A 130 -13.89 -9.51 10.98
C LEU A 130 -14.02 -10.30 9.68
N ASN A 131 -13.59 -9.70 8.57
CA ASN A 131 -13.42 -10.42 7.31
C ASN A 131 -12.13 -11.26 7.32
N ALA A 132 -11.87 -11.98 6.23
CA ALA A 132 -10.68 -12.83 6.09
C ALA A 132 -9.35 -12.06 6.34
N PHE A 133 -9.33 -10.75 6.06
CA PHE A 133 -8.18 -9.87 6.23
C PHE A 133 -8.12 -9.19 7.61
N GLY A 134 -8.96 -9.60 8.58
CA GLY A 134 -9.01 -8.98 9.90
C GLY A 134 -9.68 -7.60 9.96
N ASN A 135 -10.28 -7.14 8.86
CA ASN A 135 -10.94 -5.83 8.79
C ASN A 135 -12.42 -5.93 9.13
N LEU A 136 -12.97 -4.84 9.69
CA LEU A 136 -14.41 -4.70 9.88
C LEU A 136 -15.14 -4.54 8.52
N PRO A 137 -16.16 -5.37 8.22
CA PRO A 137 -16.94 -5.20 7.00
C PRO A 137 -17.68 -3.85 6.98
N ALA A 138 -17.68 -3.18 5.82
CA ALA A 138 -18.29 -1.85 5.65
C ALA A 138 -19.75 -1.79 6.14
N GLY A 139 -20.55 -2.81 5.83
CA GLY A 139 -21.94 -2.89 6.27
C GLY A 139 -22.12 -3.06 7.79
N GLN A 140 -21.14 -3.59 8.52
CA GLN A 140 -21.20 -3.59 10.00
C GLN A 140 -20.87 -2.21 10.55
N ILE A 141 -19.85 -1.55 10.00
CA ILE A 141 -19.47 -0.19 10.37
C ILE A 141 -20.63 0.77 10.14
N GLN A 142 -21.25 0.76 8.95
CA GLN A 142 -22.36 1.65 8.63
C GLN A 142 -23.55 1.46 9.57
N ARG A 143 -23.92 0.21 9.87
CA ARG A 143 -24.99 -0.10 10.82
C ARG A 143 -24.67 0.43 12.22
N ALA A 144 -23.45 0.21 12.70
CA ALA A 144 -23.03 0.69 14.01
C ALA A 144 -23.03 2.21 14.09
N LEU A 145 -22.39 2.89 13.12
CA LEU A 145 -22.32 4.35 13.07
C LEU A 145 -23.70 5.02 12.93
N SER A 146 -24.59 4.43 12.14
CA SER A 146 -25.97 4.92 11.99
C SER A 146 -26.76 4.80 13.30
N ASN A 147 -26.64 3.67 14.01
CA ASN A 147 -27.37 3.42 15.26
C ASN A 147 -26.89 4.34 16.41
N ILE A 148 -25.58 4.59 16.51
CA ILE A 148 -25.02 5.50 17.53
C ILE A 148 -25.12 6.98 17.11
N GLY A 149 -25.70 7.26 15.94
CA GLY A 149 -25.89 8.63 15.47
C GLY A 149 -24.61 9.35 15.05
N ALA A 150 -23.54 8.62 14.74
CA ALA A 150 -22.24 9.18 14.32
C ALA A 150 -22.24 9.69 12.86
N GLN A 151 -23.30 9.44 12.09
CA GLN A 151 -23.47 9.93 10.72
C GLN A 151 -24.49 11.08 10.69
N GLN A 152 -24.22 12.11 9.89
CA GLN A 152 -25.08 13.30 9.77
C GLN A 152 -26.46 12.95 9.18
N ASP A 153 -26.53 12.02 8.22
CA ASP A 153 -27.78 11.61 7.58
C ASP A 153 -28.46 10.42 8.28
N ARG A 154 -29.17 10.69 9.38
CA ARG A 154 -30.08 9.71 10.01
C ARG A 154 -31.26 9.34 9.10
N ALA A 155 -31.70 10.26 8.23
CA ALA A 155 -32.88 10.10 7.39
C ALA A 155 -32.64 9.35 6.06
N GLN A 156 -31.44 9.38 5.48
CA GLN A 156 -31.17 8.70 4.20
C GLN A 156 -31.05 7.17 4.34
N ASN A 157 -30.73 6.65 5.53
CA ASN A 157 -30.40 5.23 5.70
C ASN A 157 -31.58 4.33 6.10
N SER A 158 -32.75 4.89 6.47
CA SER A 158 -33.90 4.05 6.86
C SER A 158 -35.24 4.59 6.35
N THR A 159 -35.86 3.83 5.46
CA THR A 159 -37.27 4.00 5.09
C THR A 159 -38.18 3.33 6.13
N ASP A 160 -39.46 3.71 6.20
CA ASP A 160 -40.42 3.08 7.13
C ASP A 160 -40.55 1.57 6.91
N ARG A 161 -40.44 1.12 5.65
CA ARG A 161 -40.37 -0.31 5.28
C ARG A 161 -39.12 -0.99 5.85
N SER A 162 -37.96 -0.33 5.79
CA SER A 162 -36.70 -0.84 6.36
C SER A 162 -36.78 -0.94 7.89
N ARG A 163 -37.32 0.09 8.55
CA ARG A 163 -37.54 0.11 10.01
C ARG A 163 -38.48 -1.00 10.49
N LYS A 164 -39.55 -1.30 9.73
CA LYS A 164 -40.45 -2.44 10.03
C LYS A 164 -39.74 -3.80 9.92
N ARG A 165 -38.87 -4.00 8.92
CA ARG A 165 -38.07 -5.24 8.78
C ARG A 165 -36.96 -5.37 9.81
N SER A 166 -36.44 -4.26 10.34
CA SER A 166 -35.33 -4.25 11.30
C SER A 166 -35.76 -4.43 12.76
N ARG A 167 -37.03 -4.71 13.05
CA ARG A 167 -37.54 -4.85 14.43
C ARG A 167 -36.83 -5.92 15.28
N GLY A 168 -36.19 -6.92 14.63
CA GLY A 168 -35.33 -7.92 15.28
C GLY A 168 -33.82 -7.77 14.97
N ALA A 169 -33.43 -6.70 14.27
CA ALA A 169 -32.04 -6.47 13.91
C ALA A 169 -31.21 -6.08 15.14
N ALA A 170 -29.93 -6.41 15.10
CA ALA A 170 -29.02 -6.00 16.16
C ALA A 170 -28.88 -4.48 16.21
N GLN A 171 -29.05 -3.91 17.40
CA GLN A 171 -28.90 -2.49 17.67
C GLN A 171 -27.52 -2.20 18.25
N TYR A 172 -26.96 -1.04 17.93
CA TYR A 172 -25.68 -0.59 18.46
C TYR A 172 -25.87 0.64 19.33
N PHE A 173 -25.15 0.74 20.43
CA PHE A 173 -25.23 1.87 21.36
C PHE A 173 -23.89 2.11 22.06
N VAL A 174 -23.69 3.33 22.54
CA VAL A 174 -22.60 3.67 23.47
C VAL A 174 -23.21 3.75 24.88
N PRO A 175 -22.69 3.00 25.87
CA PRO A 175 -23.21 2.98 27.23
C PRO A 175 -22.86 4.28 27.96
N LYS A 176 -23.66 4.64 28.95
CA LYS A 176 -23.30 5.71 29.89
C LYS A 176 -22.09 5.27 30.74
N PRO A 177 -21.25 6.21 31.20
CA PRO A 177 -20.17 5.91 32.14
C PRO A 177 -20.66 5.05 33.31
N GLY A 178 -19.89 4.04 33.70
CA GLY A 178 -20.21 3.13 34.81
C GLY A 178 -21.16 1.97 34.49
N GLN A 179 -21.92 1.99 33.38
CA GLN A 179 -22.83 0.87 33.04
C GLN A 179 -22.09 -0.31 32.41
N LEU A 180 -21.22 -0.02 31.45
CA LEU A 180 -20.40 -0.99 30.73
C LEU A 180 -19.06 -0.33 30.38
N SER A 181 -18.02 -1.15 30.20
CA SER A 181 -16.71 -0.63 29.79
C SER A 181 -16.78 0.17 28.47
N PRO A 182 -15.92 1.21 28.29
CA PRO A 182 -15.97 2.12 27.13
C PRO A 182 -15.96 1.42 25.77
N GLY A 183 -16.79 1.92 24.85
CA GLY A 183 -16.92 1.34 23.52
C GLY A 183 -18.33 1.34 22.93
N VAL A 184 -18.44 0.85 21.70
CA VAL A 184 -19.73 0.58 21.04
C VAL A 184 -20.14 -0.85 21.36
N TRP A 185 -21.36 -1.02 21.86
CA TRP A 185 -21.95 -2.29 22.20
C TRP A 185 -23.04 -2.68 21.22
N LYS A 186 -23.20 -3.98 20.99
CA LYS A 186 -24.21 -4.58 20.13
C LYS A 186 -25.21 -5.37 20.99
N ARG A 187 -26.49 -5.09 20.85
CA ARG A 187 -27.61 -5.83 21.44
C ARG A 187 -28.35 -6.60 20.35
N GLN A 188 -28.59 -7.89 20.57
CA GLN A 188 -29.37 -8.74 19.69
C GLN A 188 -30.28 -9.63 20.56
N GLY A 189 -31.54 -9.25 20.69
CA GLY A 189 -32.44 -9.83 21.71
C GLY A 189 -31.90 -9.53 23.12
N SER A 190 -31.80 -10.58 23.95
CA SER A 190 -31.22 -10.50 25.30
C SER A 190 -29.69 -10.46 25.32
N ARG A 191 -29.02 -10.84 24.23
CA ARG A 191 -27.56 -10.95 24.18
C ARG A 191 -26.93 -9.59 23.91
N ILE A 192 -26.00 -9.20 24.78
CA ILE A 192 -25.19 -7.98 24.65
C ILE A 192 -23.72 -8.38 24.46
N SER A 193 -23.04 -7.77 23.50
CA SER A 193 -21.61 -8.02 23.24
C SER A 193 -20.91 -6.74 22.78
N LYS A 194 -19.68 -6.50 23.26
CA LYS A 194 -18.90 -5.34 22.84
C LYS A 194 -18.49 -5.47 21.37
N PHE A 195 -18.80 -4.47 20.56
CA PHE A 195 -18.50 -4.41 19.13
C PHE A 195 -17.21 -3.65 18.85
N LEU A 196 -17.04 -2.47 19.46
CA LEU A 196 -15.80 -1.68 19.41
C LEU A 196 -15.40 -1.35 20.84
N SER A 197 -14.10 -1.35 21.12
CA SER A 197 -13.55 -0.81 22.36
C SER A 197 -12.98 0.58 22.10
N PHE A 198 -13.21 1.50 23.03
CA PHE A 198 -12.53 2.79 23.03
C PHE A 198 -11.27 2.68 23.88
N THR A 199 -10.20 3.30 23.43
CA THR A 199 -8.95 3.42 24.17
C THR A 199 -8.61 4.89 24.34
N ASP A 200 -8.04 5.22 25.48
CA ASP A 200 -7.48 6.52 25.84
C ASP A 200 -6.02 6.68 25.37
N ALA A 201 -5.35 5.57 25.05
CA ALA A 201 -4.03 5.59 24.46
C ALA A 201 -4.08 5.66 22.92
N SER A 202 -3.28 6.57 22.36
CA SER A 202 -3.03 6.63 20.92
C SER A 202 -2.12 5.47 20.47
N PRO A 203 -2.49 4.68 19.44
CA PRO A 203 -1.69 3.56 18.96
C PRO A 203 -0.36 4.04 18.37
N ARG A 204 0.73 3.42 18.84
CA ARG A 204 2.10 3.66 18.37
C ARG A 204 2.65 2.40 17.71
N TYR A 205 3.27 2.56 16.55
CA TYR A 205 3.82 1.47 15.75
C TYR A 205 5.34 1.52 15.74
N ALA A 206 5.96 0.34 15.71
CA ALA A 206 7.39 0.21 15.44
C ALA A 206 7.61 0.19 13.91
N PRO A 207 8.70 0.78 13.39
CA PRO A 207 9.08 0.63 12.00
C PRO A 207 9.27 -0.85 11.65
N ARG A 208 8.51 -1.35 10.67
CA ARG A 208 8.58 -2.75 10.22
C ARG A 208 8.61 -2.91 8.70
N PHE A 209 8.47 -1.82 7.96
CA PHE A 209 8.45 -1.83 6.50
C PHE A 209 9.49 -0.84 5.94
N ASP A 210 10.73 -1.30 5.76
CA ASP A 210 11.78 -0.49 5.14
C ASP A 210 11.81 -0.71 3.62
N MET A 211 10.99 0.05 2.90
CA MET A 211 10.93 -0.04 1.43
C MET A 211 12.27 0.37 0.80
N GLN A 212 12.85 1.47 1.27
CA GLN A 212 14.01 2.10 0.64
C GLN A 212 15.26 1.25 0.80
N GLY A 213 15.51 0.74 2.01
CA GLY A 213 16.65 -0.13 2.28
C GLY A 213 16.58 -1.44 1.51
N HIS A 214 15.41 -2.11 1.51
CA HIS A 214 15.22 -3.33 0.72
C HIS A 214 15.33 -3.07 -0.79
N GLY A 215 14.68 -2.01 -1.28
CA GLY A 215 14.76 -1.63 -2.69
C GLY A 215 16.19 -1.34 -3.15
N ARG A 216 16.98 -0.63 -2.34
CA ARG A 216 18.40 -0.37 -2.61
C ARG A 216 19.22 -1.66 -2.60
N ALA A 217 19.01 -2.54 -1.63
CA ALA A 217 19.72 -3.82 -1.56
C ALA A 217 19.45 -4.69 -2.79
N VAL A 218 18.19 -4.77 -3.25
CA VAL A 218 17.83 -5.48 -4.48
C VAL A 218 18.45 -4.81 -5.70
N ALA A 219 18.37 -3.48 -5.82
CA ALA A 219 18.96 -2.77 -6.96
C ALA A 219 20.47 -2.99 -7.08
N VAL A 220 21.22 -2.87 -5.98
CA VAL A 220 22.67 -3.11 -5.94
C VAL A 220 23.02 -4.55 -6.35
N ARG A 221 22.24 -5.52 -5.87
CA ARG A 221 22.45 -6.95 -6.17
C ARG A 221 22.14 -7.30 -7.62
N GLU A 222 21.02 -6.81 -8.14
CA GLU A 222 20.43 -7.28 -9.39
C GLU A 222 20.90 -6.49 -10.63
N LEU A 223 21.14 -5.18 -10.48
CA LEU A 223 21.42 -4.29 -11.60
C LEU A 223 22.65 -4.71 -12.43
N PRO A 224 23.80 -5.11 -11.83
CA PRO A 224 24.97 -5.52 -12.62
C PRO A 224 24.70 -6.77 -13.48
N GLY A 225 23.95 -7.73 -12.96
CA GLY A 225 23.54 -8.93 -13.72
C GLY A 225 22.61 -8.56 -14.87
N ARG A 226 21.60 -7.72 -14.59
CA ARG A 226 20.61 -7.26 -15.57
C ARG A 226 21.24 -6.40 -16.66
N MET A 227 22.21 -5.55 -16.31
CA MET A 227 22.93 -4.73 -17.28
C MET A 227 23.76 -5.57 -18.24
N ARG A 228 24.49 -6.58 -17.73
CA ARG A 228 25.24 -7.52 -18.58
C ARG A 228 24.32 -8.27 -19.56
N ALA A 229 23.19 -8.77 -19.06
CA ALA A 229 22.20 -9.44 -19.90
C ALA A 229 21.58 -8.50 -20.96
N ALA A 230 21.25 -7.27 -20.56
CA ALA A 230 20.68 -6.27 -21.44
C ALA A 230 21.66 -5.81 -22.52
N LEU A 231 22.95 -5.63 -22.20
CA LEU A 231 24.00 -5.32 -23.15
C LEU A 231 24.18 -6.43 -24.18
N LYS A 232 24.26 -7.70 -23.74
CA LYS A 232 24.34 -8.85 -24.64
C LYS A 232 23.17 -8.86 -25.63
N LYS A 233 21.95 -8.62 -25.13
CA LYS A 233 20.75 -8.53 -25.95
C LYS A 233 20.82 -7.37 -26.94
N ALA A 234 21.15 -6.16 -26.48
CA ALA A 234 21.23 -4.96 -27.33
C ALA A 234 22.24 -5.14 -28.47
N LEU A 235 23.43 -5.65 -28.16
CA LEU A 235 24.48 -5.94 -29.16
C LEU A 235 24.03 -7.00 -30.17
N SER A 236 23.33 -8.06 -29.75
CA SER A 236 22.81 -9.08 -30.67
C SER A 236 21.73 -8.55 -31.62
N THR A 237 21.07 -7.45 -31.25
CA THR A 237 20.02 -6.81 -32.05
C THR A 237 20.52 -5.58 -32.81
N ALA A 238 21.82 -5.28 -32.74
CA ALA A 238 22.42 -4.19 -33.49
C ALA A 238 22.36 -4.51 -34.98
N ARG A 239 21.62 -3.68 -35.72
CA ARG A 239 21.59 -3.64 -37.19
C ARG A 239 22.26 -2.36 -37.65
#